data_AF-A0A976PTH1-F1
#
_entry.id   AF-A0A976PTH1-F1
#
_cell.length_a   1.000
_cell.length_b   1.000
_cell.length_c   1.000
_cell.angle_alpha   90.00
_cell.angle_beta   90.00
_cell.angle_gamma   90.00
#
_symmetry.space_group_name_H-M   'P 1'
#
loop_
_entity.id
_entity.type
_entity.pdbx_description
1 polymer ?
#
loop_
_entity_poly.entity_id
_entity_poly.type
_entity_poly.pdbx_seq_one_letter_code
_entity_poly.pdbx_strand_id
1 'polypeptide(L)'
;MISSVGEGMTSEEIARTLVLATAASIERHPAYSFLAARLVLETLYAEVFGRRVELDELDSAYREAFVSSIRYGSESGLLDPRLADFDLGLLAASLSPERDLMFQYLGIQTLCDRYLIRRGGRCLELPQ
;
A
#
# COMPACT_ATOMS: atom_id res chain seq x y z
N MET A 1 -23.08 1.23 -13.36
CA MET A 1 -22.83 0.22 -12.30
C MET A 1 -22.05 0.87 -11.15
N ILE A 2 -22.61 1.92 -10.54
CA ILE A 2 -22.11 2.56 -9.31
C ILE A 2 -23.36 2.88 -8.47
N SER A 3 -24.07 1.83 -8.04
CA SER A 3 -25.33 1.95 -7.29
C SER A 3 -25.27 1.27 -5.92
N SER A 4 -24.07 1.13 -5.36
CA SER A 4 -23.86 0.49 -4.05
C SER A 4 -23.26 1.44 -2.99
N VAL A 5 -23.14 2.73 -3.28
CA VAL A 5 -22.77 3.72 -2.26
C VAL A 5 -24.07 4.15 -1.57
N GLY A 6 -24.34 3.58 -0.40
CA GLY A 6 -25.47 3.95 0.45
C GLY A 6 -25.11 5.09 1.40
N GLU A 7 -26.11 5.87 1.82
CA GLU A 7 -25.94 6.84 2.91
C GLU A 7 -25.50 6.13 4.19
N GLY A 8 -24.42 6.62 4.82
CA GLY A 8 -23.90 6.08 6.08
C GLY A 8 -22.68 5.16 5.97
N MET A 9 -22.19 4.85 4.76
CA MET A 9 -20.96 4.08 4.60
C MET A 9 -19.72 4.85 5.08
N THR A 10 -18.81 4.16 5.76
CA THR A 10 -17.49 4.68 6.11
C THR A 10 -16.59 4.81 4.88
N SER A 11 -15.56 5.64 4.98
CA SER A 11 -14.57 5.79 3.89
C SER A 11 -13.87 4.47 3.54
N GLU A 12 -13.67 3.60 4.52
CA GLU A 12 -13.07 2.27 4.30
C GLU A 12 -14.02 1.34 3.54
N GLU A 13 -15.30 1.32 3.90
CA GLU A 13 -16.31 0.52 3.19
C GLU A 13 -16.47 1.00 1.75
N ILE A 14 -16.46 2.30 1.51
CA ILE A 14 -16.51 2.87 0.15
C ILE A 14 -15.30 2.40 -0.67
N ALA A 15 -14.09 2.50 -0.12
CA ALA A 15 -12.88 2.05 -0.81
C ALA A 15 -12.92 0.55 -1.14
N ARG A 16 -13.36 -0.27 -0.19
CA ARG A 16 -13.51 -1.72 -0.37
C ARG A 16 -14.55 -2.05 -1.45
N THR A 17 -15.69 -1.37 -1.45
CA THR A 17 -16.72 -1.56 -2.48
C THR A 17 -16.22 -1.16 -3.86
N LEU A 18 -15.44 -0.07 -3.98
CA LEU A 18 -14.82 0.33 -5.24
C LEU A 18 -13.83 -0.71 -5.77
N VAL A 19 -12.97 -1.26 -4.90
CA VAL A 19 -12.04 -2.35 -5.27
C VAL A 19 -12.81 -3.55 -5.80
N LEU A 20 -13.83 -4.03 -5.09
CA LEU A 20 -14.61 -5.19 -5.48
C LEU A 20 -15.36 -4.98 -6.80
N ALA A 21 -16.00 -3.82 -6.98
CA ALA A 21 -16.72 -3.49 -8.22
C ALA A 21 -15.76 -3.41 -9.43
N THR A 22 -14.56 -2.87 -9.21
CA THR A 22 -13.52 -2.77 -10.24
C THR A 22 -12.96 -4.15 -10.57
N ALA A 23 -12.67 -4.97 -9.56
CA ALA A 23 -12.18 -6.34 -9.74
C ALA A 23 -13.17 -7.22 -10.51
N ALA A 24 -14.48 -7.08 -10.23
CA ALA A 24 -15.53 -7.77 -10.98
C ALA A 24 -15.63 -7.35 -12.46
N SER A 25 -14.98 -6.25 -12.85
CA SER A 25 -14.94 -5.78 -14.24
C SER A 25 -13.70 -6.27 -15.01
N ILE A 26 -12.77 -6.97 -14.36
CA ILE A 26 -11.56 -7.52 -14.98
C ILE A 26 -11.90 -8.48 -16.14
N GLU A 27 -12.93 -9.30 -15.97
CA GLU A 27 -13.39 -10.22 -17.02
C GLU A 27 -13.91 -9.49 -18.26
N ARG A 28 -14.37 -8.24 -18.12
CA ARG A 28 -14.82 -7.41 -19.25
C ARG A 28 -13.65 -6.76 -19.98
N HIS A 29 -12.64 -6.30 -19.24
CA HIS A 29 -11.46 -5.68 -19.81
C HIS A 29 -10.23 -5.80 -18.89
N PRO A 30 -9.09 -6.32 -19.36
CA PRO A 30 -7.94 -6.61 -18.51
C PRO A 30 -7.32 -5.36 -17.83
N ALA A 31 -7.49 -4.16 -18.41
CA ALA A 31 -7.03 -2.92 -17.79
C ALA A 31 -7.65 -2.64 -16.41
N TYR A 32 -8.83 -3.19 -16.11
CA TYR A 32 -9.43 -3.09 -14.78
C TYR A 32 -8.58 -3.75 -13.69
N SER A 33 -7.68 -4.68 -14.05
CA SER A 33 -6.76 -5.30 -13.09
C SER A 33 -5.77 -4.28 -12.53
N PHE A 34 -5.25 -3.39 -13.37
CA PHE A 34 -4.38 -2.29 -12.94
C PHE A 34 -5.17 -1.22 -12.17
N LEU A 35 -6.41 -0.93 -12.58
CA LEU A 35 -7.24 0.03 -11.86
C LEU A 35 -7.60 -0.46 -10.44
N ALA A 36 -7.99 -1.73 -10.31
CA ALA A 36 -8.25 -2.34 -9.00
C ALA A 36 -6.98 -2.37 -8.15
N ALA A 37 -5.81 -2.65 -8.74
CA ALA A 37 -4.55 -2.60 -8.02
C ALA A 37 -4.23 -1.20 -7.48
N ARG A 38 -4.49 -0.14 -8.26
CA ARG A 38 -4.30 1.25 -7.82
C ARG A 38 -5.19 1.63 -6.64
N LEU A 39 -6.43 1.15 -6.62
CA LEU A 39 -7.34 1.36 -5.48
C LEU A 39 -6.83 0.64 -4.22
N VAL A 40 -6.27 -0.57 -4.37
CA VAL A 40 -5.64 -1.28 -3.25
C VAL A 40 -4.40 -0.52 -2.75
N LEU A 41 -3.54 -0.04 -3.66
CA LEU A 41 -2.36 0.77 -3.29
C LEU A 41 -2.75 2.04 -2.54
N GLU A 42 -3.78 2.76 -2.95
CA GLU A 42 -4.26 3.96 -2.24
C GLU A 42 -4.62 3.64 -0.78
N THR A 43 -5.33 2.52 -0.55
CA THR A 43 -5.67 2.09 0.82
C THR A 43 -4.44 1.68 1.62
N LEU A 44 -3.50 0.97 0.99
CA LEU A 44 -2.26 0.54 1.62
C LEU A 44 -1.39 1.73 2.02
N TYR A 45 -1.23 2.72 1.13
CA TYR A 45 -0.51 3.96 1.40
C TYR A 45 -1.12 4.69 2.58
N ALA A 46 -2.44 4.88 2.59
CA ALA A 46 -3.11 5.56 3.68
C ALA A 46 -2.93 4.82 5.03
N GLU A 47 -2.94 3.48 5.00
CA GLU A 47 -2.71 2.63 6.18
C GLU A 47 -1.28 2.78 6.72
N VAL A 48 -0.27 2.69 5.86
CA VAL A 48 1.15 2.78 6.24
C VAL A 48 1.49 4.18 6.72
N PHE A 49 1.09 5.21 5.97
CA PHE A 49 1.32 6.61 6.34
C PHE A 49 0.48 7.04 7.55
N GLY A 50 -0.61 6.33 7.85
CA GLY A 50 -1.58 6.70 8.88
C GLY A 50 -2.44 7.92 8.50
N ARG A 51 -2.34 8.38 7.25
CA ARG A 51 -3.10 9.48 6.67
C ARG A 51 -3.13 9.34 5.15
N ARG A 52 -4.09 9.99 4.50
CA ARG A 52 -4.00 10.22 3.05
C ARG A 52 -2.95 11.30 2.78
N VAL A 53 -2.27 11.14 1.65
CA VAL A 53 -1.24 12.06 1.16
C VAL A 53 -1.62 12.48 -0.25
N GLU A 54 -1.29 13.71 -0.61
CA GLU A 54 -1.45 14.19 -1.97
C GLU A 54 -0.34 13.63 -2.87
N LEU A 55 -0.51 13.71 -4.19
CA LEU A 55 0.43 13.11 -5.15
C LEU A 55 1.83 13.74 -5.09
N ASP A 56 1.92 15.02 -4.78
CA ASP A 56 3.19 15.75 -4.61
C ASP A 56 3.92 15.39 -3.31
N GLU A 57 3.20 14.91 -2.30
CA GLU A 57 3.75 14.40 -1.03
C GLU A 57 4.11 12.91 -1.07
N LEU A 58 3.64 12.16 -2.09
CA LEU A 58 3.74 10.71 -2.10
C LEU A 58 5.18 10.20 -2.03
N ASP A 59 6.09 10.82 -2.79
CA ASP A 59 7.49 10.38 -2.84
C ASP A 59 8.20 10.57 -1.50
N SER A 60 8.02 11.72 -0.83
CA SER A 60 8.61 11.98 0.47
C SER A 60 8.01 11.05 1.54
N ALA A 61 6.69 10.89 1.55
CA ALA A 61 6.00 10.01 2.49
C ALA A 61 6.44 8.54 2.35
N TYR A 62 6.65 8.06 1.12
CA TYR A 62 7.14 6.70 0.85
C TYR A 62 8.53 6.48 1.43
N ARG A 63 9.46 7.41 1.19
CA ARG A 63 10.85 7.32 1.68
C ARG A 63 10.92 7.42 3.19
N GLU A 64 10.12 8.30 3.79
CA GLU A 64 10.00 8.41 5.25
C GLU A 64 9.42 7.14 5.86
N ALA A 65 8.38 6.56 5.23
CA ALA A 65 7.78 5.31 5.66
C ALA A 65 8.82 4.18 5.65
N PHE A 66 9.57 4.00 4.56
CA PHE A 66 10.63 2.99 4.49
C PHE A 66 11.62 3.09 5.65
N VAL A 67 12.19 4.28 5.90
CA VAL A 67 13.16 4.48 6.98
C VAL A 67 12.54 4.20 8.35
N SER A 68 11.33 4.72 8.60
CA SER A 68 10.65 4.54 9.88
C SER A 68 10.28 3.07 10.14
N SER A 69 9.85 2.35 9.11
CA SER A 69 9.47 0.94 9.20
C SER A 69 10.65 0.02 9.46
N ILE A 70 11.80 0.25 8.82
CA ILE A 70 13.03 -0.51 9.12
C ILE A 70 13.45 -0.30 10.58
N ARG A 71 13.53 0.96 11.04
CA ARG A 71 13.91 1.28 12.43
C ARG A 71 12.96 0.65 13.44
N TYR A 72 11.66 0.88 13.26
CA TYR A 72 10.64 0.33 14.14
C TYR A 72 10.65 -1.21 14.14
N GLY A 73 10.78 -1.83 12.96
CA GLY A 73 10.83 -3.28 12.81
C GLY A 73 12.05 -3.88 13.52
N SER A 74 13.22 -3.25 13.40
CA SER A 74 14.45 -3.67 14.09
C SER A 74 14.35 -3.49 15.61
N GLU A 75 13.87 -2.33 16.09
CA GLU A 75 13.69 -2.06 17.53
C GLU A 75 12.67 -2.99 18.19
N SER A 76 11.65 -3.40 17.44
CA SER A 76 10.60 -4.29 17.93
C SER A 76 10.85 -5.78 17.77
N GLY A 77 11.98 -6.16 17.16
CA GLY A 77 12.33 -7.55 16.89
C GLY A 77 11.49 -8.21 15.79
N LEU A 78 10.78 -7.44 14.97
CA LEU A 78 10.11 -7.93 13.75
C LEU A 78 11.10 -8.14 12.61
N LEU A 79 12.14 -7.32 12.57
CA LEU A 79 13.22 -7.36 11.60
C LEU A 79 14.55 -7.64 12.29
N ASP A 80 15.52 -8.13 11.53
CA ASP A 80 16.89 -8.28 12.01
C ASP A 80 17.45 -6.91 12.42
N PRO A 81 18.02 -6.76 13.64
CA PRO A 81 18.54 -5.49 14.11
C PRO A 81 19.65 -4.92 13.22
N ARG A 82 20.38 -5.77 12.48
CA ARG A 82 21.44 -5.34 11.55
C ARG A 82 20.91 -4.52 10.37
N LEU A 83 19.61 -4.58 10.07
CA LEU A 83 19.02 -3.75 9.01
C LEU A 83 19.10 -2.26 9.35
N ALA A 84 19.09 -1.89 10.63
CA ALA A 84 19.23 -0.51 11.07
C ALA A 84 20.66 0.05 10.89
N ASP A 85 21.66 -0.82 10.66
CA ASP A 85 23.07 -0.43 10.48
C ASP A 85 23.39 0.04 9.04
N PHE A 86 22.47 -0.19 8.09
CA PHE A 86 22.64 0.29 6.71
C PHE A 86 22.43 1.80 6.60
N ASP A 87 22.94 2.39 5.51
CA ASP A 87 22.59 3.75 5.13
C ASP A 87 21.16 3.80 4.58
N LEU A 88 20.19 3.89 5.50
CA LEU A 88 18.77 3.94 5.16
C LEU A 88 18.41 5.18 4.32
N GLY A 89 19.17 6.27 4.43
CA GLY A 89 18.96 7.46 3.60
C GLY A 89 19.32 7.19 2.15
N LEU A 90 20.47 6.56 1.91
CA LEU A 90 20.89 6.12 0.59
C LEU A 90 19.92 5.09 -0.02
N LEU A 91 19.52 4.09 0.77
CA LEU A 91 18.57 3.07 0.32
C LEU A 91 17.20 3.68 -0.01
N ALA A 92 16.67 4.52 0.88
CA ALA A 92 15.41 5.21 0.65
C ALA A 92 15.47 6.08 -0.61
N ALA A 93 16.59 6.78 -0.87
CA ALA A 93 16.79 7.58 -2.08
C ALA A 93 16.84 6.72 -3.37
N SER A 94 17.20 5.43 -3.26
CA SER A 94 17.26 4.50 -4.39
C SER A 94 15.90 3.89 -4.80
N LEU A 95 14.88 4.07 -3.96
CA LEU A 95 13.53 3.58 -4.24
C LEU A 95 12.92 4.28 -5.47
N SER A 96 12.08 3.54 -6.19
CA SER A 96 11.30 3.97 -7.35
C SER A 96 9.80 3.65 -7.11
N PRO A 97 9.10 4.45 -6.26
CA PRO A 97 7.70 4.19 -5.87
C PRO A 97 6.73 3.99 -7.04
N GLU A 98 7.02 4.57 -8.20
CA GLU A 98 6.24 4.40 -9.41
C GLU A 98 6.16 2.94 -9.89
N ARG A 99 7.08 2.07 -9.46
CA ARG A 99 7.05 0.64 -9.77
C ARG A 99 5.91 -0.10 -9.11
N ASP A 100 5.30 0.45 -8.06
CA ASP A 100 4.09 -0.12 -7.47
C ASP A 100 2.93 -0.12 -8.47
N LEU A 101 2.92 0.83 -9.42
CA LEU A 101 1.92 0.89 -10.49
C LEU A 101 2.04 -0.24 -11.52
N MET A 102 3.09 -1.06 -11.44
CA MET A 102 3.26 -2.26 -12.27
C MET A 102 2.44 -3.45 -11.75
N PHE A 103 1.93 -3.39 -10.51
CA PHE A 103 1.12 -4.47 -9.98
C PHE A 103 -0.23 -4.60 -10.69
N GLN A 104 -0.60 -5.86 -10.94
CA GLN A 104 -1.96 -6.26 -11.22
C GLN A 104 -2.69 -6.61 -9.92
N TYR A 105 -4.03 -6.61 -9.95
CA TYR A 105 -4.87 -6.78 -8.76
C TYR A 105 -4.48 -8.01 -7.93
N LEU A 106 -4.34 -9.17 -8.56
CA LEU A 106 -3.98 -10.40 -7.85
C LEU A 106 -2.59 -10.31 -7.17
N GLY A 107 -1.63 -9.63 -7.81
CA GLY A 107 -0.28 -9.45 -7.28
C GLY A 107 -0.27 -8.60 -6.02
N ILE A 108 -0.87 -7.41 -6.07
CA ILE A 108 -0.91 -6.53 -4.89
C ILE A 108 -1.77 -7.12 -3.77
N GLN A 109 -2.89 -7.77 -4.10
CA GLN A 109 -3.74 -8.43 -3.12
C GLN A 109 -2.96 -9.54 -2.38
N THR A 110 -2.19 -10.33 -3.14
CA THR A 110 -1.34 -11.38 -2.55
C THR A 110 -0.28 -10.81 -1.61
N LEU A 111 0.36 -9.69 -1.99
CA LEU A 111 1.33 -9.02 -1.12
C LEU A 111 0.68 -8.54 0.17
N CYS A 112 -0.43 -7.81 0.07
CA CYS A 112 -1.15 -7.25 1.22
C CYS A 112 -1.64 -8.33 2.21
N ASP A 113 -2.11 -9.46 1.69
CA ASP A 113 -2.73 -10.52 2.49
C ASP A 113 -1.69 -11.46 3.13
N ARG A 114 -0.51 -11.62 2.52
CA ARG A 114 0.40 -12.73 2.88
C ARG A 114 1.86 -12.36 3.11
N TYR A 115 2.34 -11.24 2.59
CA TYR A 115 3.77 -10.95 2.56
C TYR A 115 4.17 -9.70 3.33
N LEU A 116 3.43 -8.61 3.19
CA LEU A 116 3.79 -7.35 3.85
C LEU A 116 3.73 -7.51 5.37
N ILE A 117 4.74 -7.00 6.06
CA ILE A 117 4.79 -7.08 7.52
C ILE A 117 3.67 -6.23 8.12
N ARG A 118 2.89 -6.87 9.00
CA ARG A 118 1.79 -6.25 9.74
C ARG A 118 2.01 -6.42 11.24
N ARG A 119 1.66 -5.39 12.02
CA ARG A 119 1.65 -5.45 13.50
C ARG A 119 0.41 -4.77 14.05
N GLY A 120 -0.30 -5.46 14.94
CA GLY A 120 -1.51 -4.92 15.56
C GLY A 120 -2.62 -4.57 14.55
N GLY A 121 -2.66 -5.28 13.42
CA GLY A 121 -3.62 -5.03 12.35
C GLY A 121 -3.21 -3.96 11.34
N ARG A 122 -2.13 -3.20 11.60
CA ARG A 122 -1.62 -2.17 10.68
C ARG A 122 -0.43 -2.68 9.86
N CYS A 123 -0.43 -2.38 8.57
CA CYS A 123 0.70 -2.60 7.66
C CYS A 123 1.85 -1.66 7.98
N LEU A 124 3.06 -2.20 8.02
CA LEU A 124 4.30 -1.45 8.22
C LEU A 124 5.04 -1.24 6.90
N GLU A 125 4.82 -2.08 5.90
CA GLU A 125 5.59 -2.06 4.66
C GLU A 125 4.77 -1.59 3.47
N LEU A 126 5.48 -0.99 2.53
CA LEU A 126 5.03 -0.75 1.17
C LEU A 126 5.69 -1.79 0.24
N PRO A 127 5.23 -1.93 -1.01
CA PRO A 127 5.74 -2.97 -1.89
C PRO A 127 7.24 -2.90 -2.22
N GLN A 128 7.87 -1.71 -2.18
CA GLN A 128 9.32 -1.53 -2.27
C GLN A 128 9.95 -1.21 -0.92
#